data_AF-A0A388PF60-F1
#
_entry.id   AF-A0A388PF60-F1
#
_cell.length_a   1.000
_cell.length_b   1.000
_cell.length_c   1.000
_cell.angle_alpha   90.00
_cell.angle_beta   90.00
_cell.angle_gamma   90.00
#
_symmetry.space_group_name_H-M   'P 1'
#
loop_
_entity.id
_entity.type
_entity.pdbx_description
1 polymer ?
#
loop_
_entity_poly.entity_id
_entity_poly.type
_entity_poly.pdbx_seq_one_letter_code
_entity_poly.pdbx_strand_id
1 'polypeptide(L)'
;MIFLAADDTPLVLQGPHAAIPPGWWESYWGAVAFGFALIVTLVLLEVARRRRQRPALTSAQQVLEQTLQQAARTAGPAAAALVSHGLRDFLAATDGQLAASLSTQELAARLETLPLYLPAQSLLLTALQTADLAKFAGATAAPDILIAQVREAVQRVEASRRAFAAPAPNRP
;
A
#
# COMPACT_ATOMS: atom_id res chain seq x y z
N MET A 1 -4.71 -91.68 24.20
CA MET A 1 -5.93 -90.98 24.64
C MET A 1 -5.56 -89.54 24.97
N ILE A 2 -5.92 -88.60 24.11
CA ILE A 2 -5.99 -87.17 24.45
C ILE A 2 -7.26 -86.67 23.78
N PHE A 3 -8.28 -86.38 24.58
CA PHE A 3 -9.49 -85.69 24.13
C PHE A 3 -9.13 -84.20 24.03
N LEU A 4 -9.07 -83.65 22.81
CA LEU A 4 -9.15 -82.21 22.63
C LEU A 4 -10.63 -81.84 22.73
N ALA A 5 -11.00 -81.12 23.78
CA ALA A 5 -12.30 -80.47 23.88
C ALA A 5 -12.37 -79.41 22.76
N ALA A 6 -13.15 -79.71 21.73
CA ALA A 6 -13.58 -78.71 20.76
C ALA A 6 -14.52 -77.75 21.49
N ASP A 7 -14.02 -76.55 21.76
CA ASP A 7 -14.79 -75.46 22.34
C ASP A 7 -15.62 -74.85 21.20
N ASP A 8 -16.78 -75.47 20.92
CA ASP A 8 -17.72 -75.05 19.87
C ASP A 8 -18.46 -73.77 20.31
N THR A 9 -17.77 -72.64 20.27
CA THR A 9 -18.43 -71.32 20.31
C THR A 9 -18.73 -70.88 18.88
N PRO A 10 -20.02 -70.74 18.48
CA PRO A 10 -20.33 -70.29 17.13
C PRO A 10 -19.87 -68.84 16.97
N LEU A 11 -19.04 -68.56 15.95
CA LEU A 11 -18.74 -67.21 15.52
C LEU A 11 -20.03 -66.52 15.06
N VAL A 12 -20.69 -65.81 15.98
CA VAL A 12 -21.78 -64.91 15.65
C VAL A 12 -21.20 -63.80 14.80
N LEU A 13 -21.57 -63.75 13.52
CA LEU A 13 -21.37 -62.59 12.67
C LEU A 13 -22.09 -61.41 13.34
N GLN A 14 -21.34 -60.57 14.04
CA GLN A 14 -21.81 -59.27 14.54
C GLN A 14 -22.44 -58.55 13.35
N GLY A 15 -23.76 -58.33 13.42
CA GLY A 15 -24.51 -57.59 12.41
C GLY A 15 -23.92 -56.20 12.18
N PRO A 16 -24.32 -55.50 11.11
CA PRO A 16 -23.67 -54.29 10.61
C PRO A 16 -23.36 -53.33 11.77
N HIS A 17 -22.06 -53.06 11.94
CA HIS A 17 -21.52 -52.16 12.97
C HIS A 17 -22.31 -50.85 12.93
N ALA A 18 -22.84 -50.42 14.08
CA ALA A 18 -23.57 -49.16 14.19
C ALA A 18 -22.74 -48.02 13.56
N ALA A 19 -23.37 -47.28 12.64
CA ALA A 19 -22.73 -46.20 11.91
C ALA A 19 -22.09 -45.22 12.91
N ILE A 20 -20.77 -45.00 12.78
CA ILE A 20 -20.03 -44.06 13.60
C ILE A 20 -20.65 -42.67 13.35
N PRO A 21 -21.09 -41.94 14.40
CA PRO A 21 -21.63 -40.61 14.21
C PRO A 21 -20.55 -39.72 13.57
N PRO A 22 -20.89 -38.91 12.55
CA PRO A 22 -19.92 -38.10 11.84
C PRO A 22 -19.16 -37.21 12.82
N GLY A 23 -17.85 -37.13 12.63
CA GLY A 23 -16.99 -36.33 13.49
C GLY A 23 -17.32 -34.84 13.37
N TRP A 24 -16.94 -34.07 14.38
CA TRP A 24 -17.09 -32.62 14.38
C TRP A 24 -16.49 -31.98 13.10
N TRP A 25 -15.34 -32.48 12.65
CA TRP A 25 -14.67 -31.99 11.45
C TRP A 25 -15.50 -32.17 10.16
N GLU A 26 -16.18 -33.31 10.00
CA GLU A 26 -17.03 -33.59 8.84
C GLU A 26 -18.31 -32.75 8.84
N SER A 27 -18.80 -32.39 10.03
CA SER A 27 -20.01 -31.58 10.21
C SER A 27 -19.78 -30.08 10.00
N TYR A 28 -18.62 -29.55 10.40
CA TYR A 28 -18.38 -28.09 10.44
C TYR A 28 -17.38 -27.58 9.39
N TRP A 29 -16.84 -28.44 8.51
CA TRP A 29 -15.85 -28.00 7.52
C TRP A 29 -16.34 -26.88 6.60
N GLY A 30 -17.61 -26.95 6.18
CA GLY A 30 -18.24 -25.91 5.35
C GLY A 30 -18.31 -24.55 6.05
N ALA A 31 -18.61 -24.53 7.35
CA ALA A 31 -18.66 -23.29 8.14
C ALA A 31 -17.27 -22.67 8.31
N VAL A 32 -16.24 -23.50 8.52
CA VAL A 32 -14.84 -23.06 8.63
C VAL A 32 -14.34 -22.51 7.29
N ALA A 33 -14.59 -23.23 6.19
CA ALA A 33 -14.22 -22.80 4.85
C ALA A 33 -14.92 -21.48 4.46
N PHE A 34 -16.21 -21.34 4.79
CA PHE A 34 -16.96 -20.12 4.54
C PHE A 34 -16.44 -18.95 5.38
N GLY A 35 -16.16 -19.16 6.67
CA GLY A 35 -15.57 -18.15 7.55
C GLY A 35 -14.20 -17.68 7.05
N PHE A 36 -13.35 -18.62 6.62
CA PHE A 36 -12.05 -18.28 6.04
C PHE A 36 -12.19 -17.51 4.72
N ALA A 37 -13.06 -17.95 3.82
CA ALA A 37 -13.33 -17.27 2.56
C ALA A 37 -13.88 -15.85 2.77
N LEU A 38 -14.76 -15.67 3.76
CA LEU A 38 -15.29 -14.36 4.14
C LEU A 38 -14.16 -13.44 4.64
N ILE A 39 -13.28 -13.94 5.52
CA ILE A 39 -12.14 -13.17 6.02
C ILE A 39 -11.21 -12.77 4.89
N VAL A 40 -10.83 -13.71 4.01
CA VAL A 40 -9.98 -13.41 2.84
C VAL A 40 -10.64 -12.38 1.94
N THR A 41 -11.94 -12.51 1.69
CA THR A 41 -12.70 -11.55 0.88
C THR A 41 -12.74 -10.17 1.53
N LEU A 42 -12.96 -10.09 2.84
CA LEU A 42 -12.94 -8.83 3.59
C LEU A 42 -11.55 -8.20 3.60
N VAL A 43 -10.49 -8.99 3.75
CA VAL A 43 -9.10 -8.52 3.66
C VAL A 43 -8.80 -8.00 2.26
N LEU A 44 -9.18 -8.72 1.21
CA LEU A 44 -9.01 -8.27 -0.17
C LEU A 44 -9.84 -7.04 -0.47
N LEU A 45 -11.08 -6.97 0.03
CA LEU A 45 -11.95 -5.82 -0.11
C LEU A 45 -11.40 -4.61 0.66
N GLU A 46 -10.84 -4.81 1.85
CA GLU A 46 -10.21 -3.76 2.66
C GLU A 46 -8.90 -3.31 2.01
N VAL A 47 -8.12 -4.20 1.42
CA VAL A 47 -6.92 -3.85 0.63
C VAL A 47 -7.33 -3.11 -0.64
N ALA A 48 -8.35 -3.57 -1.36
CA ALA A 48 -8.87 -2.92 -2.55
C ALA A 48 -9.51 -1.57 -2.21
N ARG A 49 -10.22 -1.47 -1.08
CA ARG A 49 -10.76 -0.23 -0.52
C ARG A 49 -9.63 0.67 -0.12
N ARG A 50 -8.62 0.26 0.63
CA ARG A 50 -7.44 1.10 0.94
C ARG A 50 -6.69 1.55 -0.30
N ARG A 51 -6.63 0.73 -1.34
CA ARG A 51 -6.07 1.13 -2.66
C ARG A 51 -6.95 2.17 -3.36
N ARG A 52 -8.28 2.04 -3.30
CA ARG A 52 -9.25 2.96 -3.95
C ARG A 52 -9.59 4.21 -3.12
N GLN A 53 -9.55 4.09 -1.80
CA GLN A 53 -9.89 5.03 -0.74
C GLN A 53 -8.62 5.56 -0.06
N ARG A 54 -7.45 5.51 -0.74
CA ARG A 54 -6.29 6.26 -0.28
C ARG A 54 -6.79 7.69 0.05
N PRO A 55 -6.74 8.08 1.33
CA PRO A 55 -7.53 9.18 1.87
C PRO A 55 -7.33 10.45 1.05
N ALA A 56 -8.40 11.26 0.97
CA ALA A 56 -8.49 12.46 0.16
C ALA A 56 -7.17 13.25 0.15
N LEU A 57 -6.64 13.53 -1.04
CA LEU A 57 -5.43 14.34 -1.30
C LEU A 57 -5.25 15.54 -0.38
N THR A 58 -6.35 16.15 0.06
CA THR A 58 -6.38 17.20 1.07
C THR A 58 -5.61 16.83 2.34
N SER A 59 -5.70 15.60 2.85
CA SER A 59 -4.95 15.19 4.05
C SER A 59 -3.45 15.02 3.78
N ALA A 60 -3.06 14.42 2.64
CA ALA A 60 -1.64 14.26 2.29
C ALA A 60 -0.98 15.60 1.97
N GLN A 61 -1.70 16.50 1.30
CA GLN A 61 -1.28 17.86 1.01
C GLN A 61 -1.19 18.71 2.29
N GLN A 62 -2.13 18.56 3.23
CA GLN A 62 -2.07 19.22 4.53
C GLN A 62 -0.84 18.78 5.33
N VAL A 63 -0.53 17.48 5.34
CA VAL A 63 0.67 16.95 6.00
C VAL A 63 1.93 17.49 5.33
N LEU A 64 1.99 17.52 4.00
CA LEU A 64 3.12 18.11 3.27
C LEU A 64 3.26 19.61 3.58
N GLU A 65 2.17 20.37 3.61
CA GLU A 65 2.23 21.79 3.90
C GLU A 65 2.71 22.04 5.34
N GLN A 66 2.32 21.20 6.31
CA GLN A 66 2.86 21.24 7.67
C GLN A 66 4.36 20.93 7.70
N THR A 67 4.84 19.93 6.96
CA THR A 67 6.28 19.64 6.90
C THR A 67 7.07 20.74 6.20
N LEU A 68 6.51 21.39 5.18
CA LEU A 68 7.12 22.55 4.52
C LEU A 68 7.18 23.77 5.44
N GLN A 69 6.15 24.01 6.26
CA GLN A 69 6.19 25.06 7.28
C GLN A 69 7.23 24.77 8.35
N GLN A 70 7.39 23.51 8.75
CA GLN A 70 8.44 23.09 9.65
C GLN A 70 9.83 23.24 9.01
N ALA A 71 9.95 22.93 7.71
CA ALA A 71 11.17 23.15 6.94
C ALA A 71 11.51 24.64 6.85
N ALA A 72 10.54 25.54 6.68
CA ALA A 72 10.76 26.99 6.66
C ALA A 72 11.26 27.54 8.01
N ARG A 73 10.86 26.89 9.12
CA ARG A 73 11.30 27.24 10.49
C ARG A 73 12.66 26.63 10.84
N THR A 74 13.14 25.69 10.05
CA THR A 74 14.45 25.06 10.23
C THR A 74 15.42 25.63 9.19
N ALA A 75 16.69 25.79 9.57
CA ALA A 75 17.70 26.33 8.65
C ALA A 75 18.66 25.24 8.19
N GLY A 76 19.23 25.43 7.00
CA GLY A 76 20.32 24.61 6.49
C GLY A 76 19.93 23.18 6.11
N PRO A 77 20.83 22.20 6.25
CA PRO A 77 20.66 20.85 5.70
C PRO A 77 19.48 20.08 6.32
N ALA A 78 19.08 20.43 7.55
CA ALA A 78 17.91 19.85 8.21
C ALA A 78 16.60 20.24 7.51
N ALA A 79 16.49 21.47 7.00
CA ALA A 79 15.33 21.92 6.24
C ALA A 79 15.20 21.12 4.94
N ALA A 80 16.30 20.95 4.22
CA ALA A 80 16.33 20.16 2.99
C ALA A 80 15.96 18.68 3.22
N ALA A 81 16.38 18.10 4.35
CA ALA A 81 15.98 16.76 4.74
C ALA A 81 14.47 16.65 5.00
N LEU A 82 13.87 17.64 5.66
CA LEU A 82 12.42 17.69 5.88
C LEU A 82 11.64 17.84 4.58
N VAL A 83 12.12 18.65 3.64
CA VAL A 83 11.47 18.80 2.33
C VAL A 83 11.57 17.51 1.50
N SER A 84 12.76 16.88 1.44
CA SER A 84 12.94 15.59 0.74
C SER A 84 12.06 14.50 1.35
N HIS A 85 12.00 14.41 2.68
CA HIS A 85 11.17 13.42 3.38
C HIS A 85 9.68 13.67 3.16
N GLY A 86 9.21 14.90 3.36
CA GLY A 86 7.80 15.26 3.17
C GLY A 86 7.32 15.02 1.73
N LEU A 87 8.15 15.32 0.73
CA LEU A 87 7.82 15.07 -0.68
C LEU A 87 7.73 13.56 -0.97
N ARG A 88 8.63 12.74 -0.43
CA ARG A 88 8.58 11.28 -0.58
C ARG A 88 7.35 10.69 0.09
N ASP A 89 6.99 11.15 1.27
CA ASP A 89 5.80 10.71 2.00
C ASP A 89 4.52 11.10 1.25
N PHE A 90 4.47 12.30 0.67
CA PHE A 90 3.37 12.74 -0.18
C PHE A 90 3.19 11.82 -1.41
N LEU A 91 4.30 11.48 -2.09
CA LEU A 91 4.27 10.57 -3.24
C LEU A 91 3.82 9.15 -2.83
N ALA A 92 4.32 8.63 -1.71
CA ALA A 92 3.94 7.32 -1.18
C ALA A 92 2.48 7.24 -0.74
N ALA A 93 1.94 8.35 -0.20
CA ALA A 93 0.52 8.48 0.12
C ALA A 93 -0.34 8.55 -1.14
N THR A 94 0.16 9.16 -2.22
CA THR A 94 -0.57 9.35 -3.48
C THR A 94 -0.58 8.08 -4.34
N ASP A 95 0.56 7.42 -4.52
CA ASP A 95 0.69 6.21 -5.34
C ASP A 95 1.43 5.08 -4.59
N GLY A 96 0.90 3.85 -4.65
CA GLY A 96 1.46 2.71 -3.94
C GLY A 96 2.72 2.16 -4.57
N GLN A 97 3.01 2.54 -5.80
CA GLN A 97 4.24 2.20 -6.49
C GLN A 97 5.42 3.11 -6.09
N LEU A 98 5.15 4.25 -5.45
CA LEU A 98 6.12 5.27 -5.06
C LEU A 98 6.45 5.20 -3.56
N ALA A 99 6.94 4.06 -3.08
CA ALA A 99 7.27 3.90 -1.67
C ALA A 99 8.33 4.93 -1.19
N ALA A 100 8.16 5.44 0.04
CA ALA A 100 9.07 6.45 0.61
C ALA A 100 10.51 5.94 0.80
N SER A 101 10.69 4.61 0.89
CA SER A 101 11.99 3.95 1.01
C SER A 101 12.79 3.90 -0.30
N LEU A 102 12.19 4.26 -1.44
CA LEU A 102 12.88 4.25 -2.72
C LEU A 102 13.98 5.32 -2.75
N SER A 103 15.10 4.97 -3.37
CA SER A 103 16.14 5.93 -3.72
C SER A 103 15.63 6.94 -4.76
N THR A 104 16.31 8.08 -4.89
CA THR A 104 15.93 9.12 -5.86
C THR A 104 15.97 8.61 -7.30
N GLN A 105 16.89 7.68 -7.60
CA GLN A 105 16.99 7.02 -8.90
C GLN A 105 15.84 6.03 -9.15
N GLU A 106 15.50 5.20 -8.17
CA GLU A 106 14.36 4.27 -8.30
C GLU A 106 13.04 5.04 -8.42
N LEU A 107 12.90 6.13 -7.66
CA LEU A 107 11.73 7.00 -7.76
C LEU A 107 11.62 7.62 -9.16
N ALA A 108 12.74 8.09 -9.74
CA ALA A 108 12.77 8.61 -11.11
C ALA A 108 12.32 7.57 -12.14
N ALA A 109 12.86 6.36 -12.07
CA ALA A 109 12.48 5.28 -12.97
C ALA A 109 10.98 4.92 -12.83
N ARG A 110 10.41 4.98 -11.63
CA ARG A 110 8.97 4.74 -11.42
C ARG A 110 8.09 5.89 -11.92
N LEU A 111 8.52 7.13 -11.74
CA LEU A 111 7.81 8.31 -12.26
C LEU A 111 7.67 8.28 -13.79
N GLU A 112 8.69 7.77 -14.50
CA GLU A 112 8.64 7.60 -15.97
C GLU A 112 7.54 6.63 -16.43
N THR A 113 7.24 5.61 -15.62
CA THR A 113 6.23 4.60 -15.95
C THR A 113 4.80 5.06 -15.64
N LEU A 114 4.63 6.17 -14.93
CA LEU A 114 3.34 6.64 -14.44
C LEU A 114 2.89 7.90 -15.20
N PRO A 115 1.92 7.79 -16.12
CA PRO A 115 1.51 8.90 -16.99
C PRO A 115 0.92 10.09 -16.22
N LEU A 116 0.42 9.86 -15.01
CA LEU A 116 -0.07 10.89 -14.08
C LEU A 116 1.00 11.94 -13.76
N TYR A 117 2.27 11.54 -13.68
CA TYR A 117 3.36 12.36 -13.17
C TYR A 117 4.24 12.98 -14.25
N LEU A 118 4.17 12.51 -15.50
CA LEU A 118 4.91 13.06 -16.65
C LEU A 118 4.97 14.60 -16.69
N PRO A 119 3.85 15.34 -16.58
CA PRO A 119 3.87 16.81 -16.67
C PRO A 119 4.58 17.52 -15.51
N ALA A 120 4.76 16.85 -14.38
CA ALA A 120 5.46 17.37 -13.19
C ALA A 120 6.79 16.67 -12.91
N GLN A 121 7.18 15.70 -13.74
CA GLN A 121 8.30 14.80 -13.50
C GLN A 121 9.62 15.57 -13.33
N SER A 122 9.93 16.46 -14.27
CA SER A 122 11.17 17.25 -14.23
C SER A 122 11.26 18.08 -12.96
N LEU A 123 10.17 18.76 -12.58
CA LEU A 123 10.12 19.58 -11.36
C LEU A 123 10.26 18.75 -10.09
N LEU A 124 9.60 17.59 -10.01
CA LEU A 124 9.73 16.68 -8.87
C LEU A 124 11.16 16.18 -8.72
N LEU A 125 11.79 15.76 -9.82
CA LEU A 125 13.16 15.26 -9.80
C LEU A 125 14.17 16.35 -9.47
N THR A 126 14.02 17.55 -10.04
CA THR A 126 14.87 18.69 -9.71
C THR A 126 14.74 19.07 -8.24
N ALA A 127 13.51 19.10 -7.69
CA ALA A 127 13.29 19.41 -6.28
C ALA A 127 13.94 18.37 -5.35
N LEU A 128 13.78 17.07 -5.65
CA LEU A 128 14.39 15.98 -4.88
C LEU A 128 15.91 16.00 -4.95
N GLN A 129 16.48 16.17 -6.15
CA GLN A 129 17.93 16.26 -6.33
C GLN A 129 18.51 17.48 -5.63
N THR A 130 17.84 18.63 -5.70
CA THR A 130 18.27 19.85 -5.02
C THR A 130 18.19 19.69 -3.50
N ALA A 131 17.15 19.03 -2.98
CA ALA A 131 17.01 18.72 -1.56
C ALA A 131 18.10 17.75 -1.08
N ASP A 132 18.39 16.71 -1.86
CA ASP A 132 19.44 15.74 -1.55
C ASP A 132 20.83 16.41 -1.59
N LEU A 133 21.11 17.26 -2.57
CA LEU A 133 22.34 18.05 -2.62
C LEU A 133 22.46 19.00 -1.42
N ALA A 134 21.39 19.72 -1.06
CA ALA A 134 21.40 20.62 0.11
C ALA A 134 21.56 19.85 1.44
N LYS A 135 20.96 18.66 1.54
CA LYS A 135 21.07 17.77 2.71
C LYS A 135 22.48 17.20 2.87
N PHE A 136 23.07 16.67 1.80
CA PHE A 136 24.32 15.89 1.87
C PHE A 136 25.58 16.73 1.59
N ALA A 137 25.49 17.69 0.68
CA ALA A 137 26.63 18.56 0.33
C ALA A 137 26.61 19.88 1.11
N GLY A 138 25.60 20.12 1.96
CA GLY A 138 25.46 21.37 2.70
C GLY A 138 25.24 22.59 1.80
N ALA A 139 24.81 22.38 0.55
CA ALA A 139 24.56 23.46 -0.39
C ALA A 139 23.49 24.39 0.19
N THR A 140 23.78 25.70 0.20
CA THR A 140 22.86 26.75 0.62
C THR A 140 21.78 26.98 -0.43
N ALA A 141 20.96 25.97 -0.70
CA ALA A 141 19.68 26.22 -1.36
C ALA A 141 18.81 27.01 -0.39
N ALA A 142 18.39 28.22 -0.77
CA ALA A 142 17.45 28.98 0.02
C ALA A 142 16.20 28.12 0.25
N PRO A 143 15.83 27.81 1.50
CA PRO A 143 14.72 26.90 1.82
C PRO A 143 13.43 27.32 1.12
N ASP A 144 13.20 28.63 1.00
CA ASP A 144 12.02 29.21 0.38
C ASP A 144 11.88 28.86 -1.11
N ILE A 145 12.99 28.84 -1.86
CA ILE A 145 12.99 28.47 -3.29
C ILE A 145 12.62 26.99 -3.43
N LEU A 146 13.19 26.15 -2.58
CA LEU A 146 12.95 24.71 -2.60
C LEU A 146 11.51 24.38 -2.21
N ILE A 147 10.98 25.05 -1.19
CA ILE A 147 9.57 24.96 -0.78
C ILE A 147 8.64 25.42 -1.91
N ALA A 148 8.94 26.53 -2.59
CA ALA A 148 8.14 27.02 -3.70
C ALA A 148 8.12 26.03 -4.88
N GLN A 149 9.28 25.48 -5.26
CA GLN A 149 9.39 24.45 -6.30
C GLN A 149 8.57 23.21 -5.96
N VAL A 150 8.61 22.74 -4.72
CA VAL A 150 7.81 21.59 -4.27
C VAL A 150 6.32 21.88 -4.35
N ARG A 151 5.86 23.06 -3.89
CA ARG A 151 4.44 23.44 -4.00
C ARG A 151 3.97 23.48 -5.45
N GLU A 152 4.77 24.04 -6.35
CA GLU A 152 4.43 24.08 -7.78
C GLU A 152 4.37 22.68 -8.39
N ALA A 153 5.34 21.81 -8.09
CA ALA A 153 5.37 20.44 -8.56
C ALA A 153 4.11 19.67 -8.13
N VAL A 154 3.71 19.81 -6.86
CA VAL A 154 2.51 19.19 -6.30
C VAL A 154 1.25 19.70 -6.97
N GLN A 155 1.13 21.02 -7.17
CA GLN A 155 -0.02 21.60 -7.87
C GLN A 155 -0.16 21.07 -9.31
N ARG A 156 0.95 20.85 -10.01
CA ARG A 156 0.93 20.25 -11.36
C ARG A 156 0.53 18.78 -11.36
N VAL A 157 1.00 18.00 -10.38
CA VAL A 157 0.54 16.61 -10.19
C VAL A 157 -0.96 16.56 -9.95
N GLU A 158 -1.47 17.46 -9.10
CA GLU A 158 -2.90 17.54 -8.82
C GLU A 158 -3.72 17.95 -10.04
N ALA A 159 -3.28 18.96 -10.78
CA ALA A 159 -3.94 19.41 -12.00
C ALA A 159 -4.04 18.25 -13.01
N SER A 160 -2.96 17.50 -13.18
CA SER A 160 -2.89 16.33 -14.04
C SER A 160 -3.86 15.25 -13.57
N ARG A 161 -3.86 14.95 -12.27
CA ARG A 161 -4.81 13.99 -11.70
C ARG A 161 -6.26 14.39 -11.87
N ARG A 162 -6.60 15.67 -11.71
CA ARG A 162 -7.96 16.18 -11.98
C ARG A 162 -8.32 16.01 -13.45
N ALA A 163 -7.39 16.26 -14.36
CA ALA A 163 -7.60 16.04 -15.78
C ALA A 163 -7.84 14.55 -16.12
N PHE A 164 -7.10 13.63 -15.51
CA PHE A 164 -7.31 12.18 -15.66
C PHE A 164 -8.59 11.66 -14.97
N ALA A 165 -9.05 12.32 -13.91
CA ALA A 165 -10.27 11.95 -13.19
C ALA A 165 -11.55 12.54 -13.78
N ALA A 166 -11.45 13.60 -14.59
CA ALA A 166 -12.60 14.20 -15.25
C ALA A 166 -13.18 13.21 -16.28
N PRO A 167 -14.51 12.95 -16.26
CA PRO A 167 -15.13 12.15 -17.30
C PRO A 167 -14.90 12.84 -18.65
N ALA A 168 -14.54 12.05 -19.66
CA ALA A 168 -14.33 12.56 -21.01
C ALA A 168 -15.54 13.42 -21.41
N PRO A 169 -15.33 14.67 -21.90
CA PRO A 169 -16.45 15.49 -22.34
C PRO A 169 -17.19 14.72 -23.43
N ASN A 170 -18.47 14.40 -23.17
CA ASN A 170 -19.38 13.87 -24.19
C ASN A 170 -19.32 14.84 -25.37
N ARG A 171 -18.63 14.44 -26.44
CA ARG A 171 -18.68 15.18 -27.71
C ARG A 171 -20.11 15.03 -28.26
N PRO A 172 -20.76 16.14 -28.64
CA PRO A 172 -22.09 16.12 -29.22
C PRO A 172 -22.13 15.37 -30.55
#